data_AF-A0A8S9FD47-F1
#
_entry.id   AF-A0A8S9FD47-F1
#
_cell.length_a   1.000
_cell.length_b   1.000
_cell.length_c   1.000
_cell.angle_alpha   90.00
_cell.angle_beta   90.00
_cell.angle_gamma   90.00
#
_symmetry.space_group_name_H-M   'P 1'
#
loop_
_entity.id
_entity.type
_entity.pdbx_description
1 polymer ?
#
loop_
_entity_poly.entity_id
_entity_poly.type
_entity_poly.pdbx_seq_one_letter_code
_entity_poly.pdbx_strand_id
1 'polypeptide(L)'
;MFTTGQAIGSLVGGIVADKMSRIFPNSGRVMCAQFSVFMGAIFSIILLRIIPQSTSSYYIYLVILFLMGLTITWCGPAINSPILAEIVPPTHRTMIYAFDRALEVSFSSFGAPLVGIMSEKVFGFDAKGIDNIKDSGREAEALSKGIMWMMAVPFVLCGLCYTPLHYLFRKDRKIDRTPSSREAEII
;
A
#
# COMPACT_ATOMS: atom_id res chain seq x y z
N MET A 1 -9.04 -13.97 4.85
CA MET A 1 -9.00 -12.97 5.94
C MET A 1 -8.35 -11.67 5.49
N PHE A 2 -7.11 -11.67 5.01
CA PHE A 2 -6.46 -10.46 4.50
C PHE A 2 -7.26 -9.78 3.38
N THR A 3 -7.66 -10.51 2.34
CA THR A 3 -8.49 -10.00 1.22
C THR A 3 -9.87 -9.51 1.66
N THR A 4 -10.47 -10.16 2.66
CA THR A 4 -11.73 -9.72 3.28
C THR A 4 -11.55 -8.38 4.00
N GLY A 5 -10.46 -8.24 4.76
CA GLY A 5 -10.05 -6.98 5.37
C GLY A 5 -9.80 -5.89 4.32
N GLN A 6 -9.16 -6.24 3.21
CA GLN A 6 -8.95 -5.34 2.08
C GLN A 6 -10.27 -4.84 1.47
N ALA A 7 -11.23 -5.72 1.23
CA ALA A 7 -12.54 -5.34 0.67
C ALA A 7 -13.30 -4.37 1.59
N ILE A 8 -13.34 -4.67 2.89
CA ILE A 8 -13.97 -3.80 3.89
C ILE A 8 -13.19 -2.48 4.04
N GLY A 9 -11.87 -2.56 4.07
CA GLY A 9 -10.98 -1.41 4.16
C GLY A 9 -11.12 -0.45 2.98
N SER A 10 -11.30 -0.96 1.76
CA SER A 10 -11.52 -0.12 0.59
C SER A 10 -12.81 0.70 0.70
N LEU A 11 -13.88 0.09 1.22
CA LEU A 11 -15.16 0.77 1.46
C LEU A 11 -15.03 1.81 2.58
N VAL A 12 -14.52 1.40 3.75
CA VAL A 12 -14.38 2.28 4.93
C VAL A 12 -13.41 3.42 4.63
N GLY A 13 -12.28 3.13 4.01
CA GLY A 13 -11.27 4.12 3.61
C GLY A 13 -11.82 5.15 2.63
N GLY A 14 -12.63 4.72 1.65
CA GLY A 14 -13.32 5.62 0.74
C GLY A 14 -14.26 6.59 1.47
N ILE A 15 -15.12 6.07 2.35
CA ILE A 15 -16.06 6.89 3.14
C ILE A 15 -15.31 7.88 4.04
N VAL A 16 -14.27 7.42 4.74
CA VAL A 16 -13.47 8.26 5.65
C VAL A 16 -12.75 9.34 4.86
N ALA A 17 -12.13 9.02 3.72
CA ALA A 17 -11.42 10.01 2.92
C ALA A 17 -12.36 11.02 2.27
N ASP A 18 -13.55 10.62 1.83
CA ASP A 18 -14.53 11.57 1.30
C ASP A 18 -15.04 12.52 2.38
N LYS A 19 -15.27 12.03 3.61
CA LYS A 19 -15.62 12.88 4.75
C LYS A 19 -14.47 13.83 5.11
N MET A 20 -13.23 13.33 5.16
CA MET A 20 -12.04 14.13 5.43
C MET A 20 -11.74 15.14 4.31
N SER A 21 -12.06 14.81 3.05
CA SER A 21 -11.93 15.72 1.91
C SER A 21 -12.95 16.87 1.96
N ARG A 22 -14.12 16.66 2.59
CA ARG A 22 -15.10 17.74 2.81
C ARG A 22 -14.67 18.68 3.93
N ILE A 23 -14.06 18.14 4.99
CA ILE A 23 -13.59 18.92 6.15
C ILE A 23 -12.28 19.65 5.83
N PHE A 24 -11.33 18.96 5.20
CA PHE A 24 -10.01 19.49 4.82
C PHE A 24 -9.77 19.35 3.32
N PRO A 25 -10.30 20.26 2.48
CA PRO A 25 -10.28 20.13 1.02
C PRO A 25 -8.88 20.01 0.41
N ASN A 26 -7.83 20.52 1.07
CA ASN A 26 -6.47 20.53 0.53
C ASN A 26 -5.53 19.48 1.13
N SER A 27 -5.87 18.88 2.28
CA SER A 27 -4.95 18.02 3.04
C SER A 27 -5.60 16.74 3.58
N GLY A 28 -6.93 16.66 3.58
CA GLY A 28 -7.67 15.53 4.15
C GLY A 28 -7.35 14.20 3.47
N ARG A 29 -7.29 14.18 2.13
CA ARG A 29 -6.93 12.97 1.37
C ARG A 29 -5.48 12.54 1.67
N VAL A 30 -4.54 13.47 1.77
CA VAL A 30 -3.13 13.14 2.03
C VAL A 30 -2.90 12.66 3.47
N MET A 31 -3.59 13.22 4.46
CA MET A 31 -3.56 12.71 5.83
C MET A 31 -4.01 11.25 5.90
N CYS A 32 -5.03 10.86 5.13
CA CYS A 32 -5.45 9.46 5.02
C CYS A 32 -4.35 8.56 4.42
N ALA A 33 -3.54 9.06 3.47
CA ALA A 33 -2.43 8.30 2.88
C ALA A 33 -1.37 8.03 3.92
N GLN A 34 -0.93 9.10 4.58
CA GLN A 34 0.13 9.03 5.57
C GLN A 34 -0.28 8.13 6.74
N PHE A 35 -1.53 8.24 7.18
CA PHE A 35 -2.08 7.35 8.20
C PHE A 35 -2.07 5.88 7.75
N SER A 36 -2.53 5.59 6.54
CA SER A 36 -2.53 4.24 5.97
C SER A 36 -1.13 3.63 5.87
N VAL A 37 -0.17 4.39 5.30
CA VAL A 37 1.22 3.94 5.15
C VAL A 37 1.88 3.72 6.52
N PHE A 38 1.65 4.63 7.47
CA PHE A 38 2.19 4.51 8.83
C PHE A 38 1.63 3.30 9.57
N MET A 39 0.31 3.09 9.52
CA MET A 39 -0.33 1.91 10.12
C MET A 39 0.10 0.62 9.43
N GLY A 40 0.23 0.61 8.10
CA GLY A 40 0.75 -0.53 7.34
C GLY A 40 2.18 -0.91 7.76
N ALA A 41 3.05 0.08 7.97
CA ALA A 41 4.42 -0.15 8.46
C ALA A 41 4.42 -0.71 9.89
N ILE A 42 3.64 -0.14 10.81
CA ILE A 42 3.52 -0.63 12.19
C ILE A 42 3.03 -2.07 12.22
N PHE A 43 1.92 -2.37 11.54
CA PHE A 43 1.38 -3.72 11.53
C PHE A 43 2.32 -4.74 10.89
N SER A 44 3.07 -4.35 9.86
CA SER A 44 4.11 -5.20 9.26
C SER A 44 5.21 -5.54 10.27
N ILE A 45 5.67 -4.57 11.07
CA ILE A 45 6.67 -4.81 12.13
C ILE A 45 6.12 -5.72 13.22
N ILE A 46 4.89 -5.47 13.68
CA ILE A 46 4.25 -6.29 14.72
C ILE A 46 4.11 -7.73 14.25
N LEU A 47 3.62 -7.92 13.02
CA LEU A 47 3.33 -9.24 12.46
C LEU A 47 4.61 -10.07 12.22
N LEU A 48 5.70 -9.43 11.79
CA LEU A 48 6.93 -10.13 11.41
C LEU A 48 7.96 -10.26 12.56
N ARG A 49 7.91 -9.37 13.56
CA ARG A 49 8.93 -9.32 14.64
C ARG A 49 8.40 -9.62 16.04
N ILE A 50 7.14 -9.29 16.33
CA ILE A 50 6.59 -9.41 17.69
C ILE A 50 5.85 -10.73 17.88
N ILE A 51 5.21 -11.26 16.83
CA ILE A 51 4.48 -12.52 16.93
C ILE A 51 5.46 -13.70 16.79
N PRO A 52 5.64 -14.53 17.84
CA PRO A 52 6.39 -15.78 17.71
C PRO A 52 5.65 -16.72 16.75
N GLN A 53 6.39 -17.39 15.88
CA GLN A 53 5.92 -18.42 14.93
C GLN A 53 5.47 -19.69 15.69
N SER A 54 4.49 -19.54 16.57
CA SER A 54 3.92 -20.56 17.44
C SER A 54 2.44 -20.75 17.08
N THR A 55 2.01 -22.00 16.98
CA THR A 55 0.62 -22.40 16.69
C THR A 55 -0.40 -21.87 17.70
N SER A 56 0.03 -21.45 18.90
CA SER A 56 -0.85 -20.89 19.93
C SER A 56 -1.33 -19.45 19.65
N SER A 57 -0.67 -18.73 18.72
CA SER A 57 -0.97 -17.31 18.44
C SER A 57 -1.77 -17.09 17.14
N TYR A 58 -2.37 -18.14 16.58
CA TYR A 58 -3.10 -18.09 15.30
C TYR A 58 -4.18 -16.99 15.25
N TYR A 59 -4.96 -16.84 16.33
CA TYR A 59 -6.02 -15.82 16.39
C TYR A 59 -5.46 -14.39 16.34
N ILE A 60 -4.34 -14.14 17.01
CA ILE A 60 -3.67 -12.82 17.00
C ILE A 60 -3.16 -12.53 15.59
N TYR A 61 -2.58 -13.53 14.92
CA TYR A 61 -2.11 -13.40 13.54
C TYR A 61 -3.25 -13.06 12.57
N LEU A 62 -4.40 -13.74 12.69
CA LEU A 62 -5.59 -13.46 11.89
C LEU A 62 -6.12 -12.04 12.09
N VAL A 63 -6.22 -11.59 13.35
CA VAL A 63 -6.72 -10.24 13.68
C VAL A 63 -5.79 -9.17 13.12
N ILE A 64 -4.47 -9.33 13.26
CA ILE A 64 -3.50 -8.36 12.74
C ILE A 64 -3.51 -8.36 11.21
N LEU A 65 -3.56 -9.53 10.55
CA LEU A 65 -3.71 -9.59 9.09
C LEU A 65 -4.99 -8.90 8.62
N PHE A 66 -6.10 -9.08 9.33
CA PHE A 66 -7.34 -8.41 9.01
C PHE A 66 -7.24 -6.89 9.15
N LEU A 67 -6.69 -6.40 10.26
CA LEU A 67 -6.49 -4.97 10.51
C LEU A 67 -5.51 -4.34 9.51
N MET A 68 -4.41 -5.03 9.22
CA MET A 68 -3.43 -4.62 8.23
C MET A 68 -4.06 -4.50 6.83
N GLY A 69 -4.86 -5.49 6.43
CA GLY A 69 -5.62 -5.45 5.18
C GLY A 69 -6.64 -4.31 5.15
N LEU A 70 -7.27 -4.03 6.29
CA LEU A 70 -8.23 -2.93 6.43
C LEU A 70 -7.57 -1.57 6.27
N THR A 71 -6.37 -1.36 6.82
CA THR A 71 -5.71 -0.04 6.78
C THR A 71 -4.95 0.20 5.48
N ILE A 72 -4.24 -0.79 4.93
CA ILE A 72 -3.38 -0.62 3.74
C ILE A 72 -4.16 -0.15 2.51
N THR A 73 -5.38 -0.66 2.33
CA THR A 73 -6.13 -0.41 1.10
C THR A 73 -6.57 1.02 0.95
N TRP A 74 -6.49 1.86 1.98
CA TRP A 74 -6.96 3.24 1.93
C TRP A 74 -6.14 4.11 0.96
N CYS A 75 -4.93 3.71 0.56
CA CYS A 75 -4.13 4.49 -0.38
C CYS A 75 -4.74 4.55 -1.79
N GLY A 76 -5.33 3.45 -2.27
CA GLY A 76 -5.87 3.35 -3.63
C GLY A 76 -7.17 4.16 -3.84
N PRO A 77 -8.30 3.70 -3.27
CA PRO A 77 -9.63 4.27 -3.51
C PRO A 77 -9.81 5.64 -2.87
N ALA A 78 -9.07 5.96 -1.82
CA ALA A 78 -9.29 7.20 -1.06
C ALA A 78 -8.47 8.39 -1.61
N ILE A 79 -7.42 8.12 -2.38
CA ILE A 79 -6.39 9.12 -2.74
C ILE A 79 -5.99 9.03 -4.20
N ASN A 80 -5.46 7.89 -4.65
CA ASN A 80 -4.97 7.77 -6.03
C ASN A 80 -6.09 7.92 -7.05
N SER A 81 -7.20 7.20 -6.90
CA SER A 81 -8.32 7.31 -7.84
C SER A 81 -8.97 8.71 -7.84
N PRO A 82 -9.22 9.35 -6.67
CA PRO A 82 -9.78 10.70 -6.65
C PRO A 82 -8.85 11.81 -7.15
N ILE A 83 -7.53 11.71 -6.90
CA ILE A 83 -6.55 12.67 -7.42
C ILE A 83 -6.48 12.57 -8.94
N LEU A 84 -6.40 11.35 -9.48
CA LEU A 84 -6.43 11.13 -10.92
C LEU A 84 -7.77 11.59 -11.54
N ALA A 85 -8.90 11.43 -10.83
CA ALA A 85 -10.19 11.95 -11.29
C ALA A 85 -10.21 13.50 -11.38
N GLU A 86 -9.52 14.19 -10.48
CA GLU A 86 -9.48 15.66 -10.44
C GLU A 86 -8.56 16.25 -11.51
N ILE A 87 -7.44 15.59 -11.81
CA ILE A 87 -6.44 16.07 -12.79
C ILE A 87 -6.83 15.70 -14.23
N VAL A 88 -7.51 14.57 -14.43
CA VAL A 88 -7.72 14.00 -15.77
C VAL A 88 -9.09 14.38 -16.34
N PRO A 89 -9.16 14.87 -17.60
CA PRO A 89 -10.42 15.14 -18.28
C PRO A 89 -11.27 13.86 -18.44
N PRO A 90 -12.60 13.95 -18.36
CA PRO A 90 -13.49 12.79 -18.26
C PRO A 90 -13.38 11.79 -19.41
N THR A 91 -12.96 12.24 -20.60
CA THR A 91 -12.73 11.40 -21.79
C THR A 91 -11.57 10.41 -21.65
N HIS A 92 -10.56 10.71 -20.83
CA HIS A 92 -9.34 9.90 -20.71
C HIS A 92 -9.17 9.20 -19.36
N ARG A 93 -10.09 9.39 -18.41
CA ARG A 93 -10.01 8.81 -17.05
C ARG A 93 -9.86 7.29 -17.05
N THR A 94 -10.66 6.59 -17.84
CA THR A 94 -10.63 5.12 -17.91
C THR A 94 -9.28 4.61 -18.43
N MET A 95 -8.71 5.28 -19.43
CA MET A 95 -7.40 4.92 -19.99
C MET A 95 -6.29 5.10 -18.95
N ILE A 96 -6.31 6.21 -18.22
CA ILE A 96 -5.29 6.50 -17.20
C ILE A 96 -5.43 5.55 -16.00
N TYR A 97 -6.64 5.22 -15.57
CA TYR A 97 -6.84 4.19 -14.54
C TYR A 97 -6.36 2.82 -14.98
N ALA A 98 -6.61 2.44 -16.24
CA ALA A 98 -6.13 1.17 -16.77
C ALA A 98 -4.59 1.13 -16.81
N PHE A 99 -3.96 2.23 -17.22
CA PHE A 99 -2.50 2.35 -17.25
C PHE A 99 -1.89 2.32 -15.84
N ASP A 100 -2.47 3.03 -14.87
CA ASP A 100 -2.07 2.97 -13.45
C ASP A 100 -2.12 1.54 -12.90
N ARG A 101 -3.25 0.85 -13.11
CA ARG A 101 -3.43 -0.54 -12.68
C ARG A 101 -2.43 -1.49 -13.37
N ALA A 102 -2.20 -1.30 -14.68
CA ALA A 102 -1.27 -2.13 -15.43
C ALA A 102 0.16 -1.99 -14.91
N LEU A 103 0.61 -0.77 -14.60
CA LEU A 103 1.92 -0.53 -14.00
C LEU A 103 2.00 -1.14 -12.59
N GLU A 104 1.01 -0.89 -11.73
CA GLU A 104 0.98 -1.43 -10.36
C GLU A 104 1.11 -2.96 -10.35
N VAL A 105 0.31 -3.65 -11.18
CA VAL A 105 0.32 -5.13 -11.25
C VAL A 105 1.63 -5.64 -11.85
N SER A 106 2.18 -4.97 -12.86
CA SER A 106 3.46 -5.35 -13.47
C SER A 106 4.60 -5.30 -12.45
N PHE A 107 4.69 -4.24 -11.65
CA PHE A 107 5.68 -4.13 -10.58
C PHE A 107 5.42 -5.13 -9.44
N SER A 108 4.14 -5.35 -9.08
CA SER A 108 3.77 -6.30 -8.03
C SER A 108 4.16 -7.75 -8.36
N SER A 109 4.19 -8.11 -9.65
CA SER A 109 4.56 -9.46 -10.10
C SER A 109 5.99 -9.85 -9.70
N PHE A 110 6.91 -8.87 -9.67
CA PHE A 110 8.31 -9.12 -9.28
C PHE A 110 8.49 -9.33 -7.76
N GLY A 111 7.49 -8.97 -6.95
CA GLY A 111 7.58 -9.06 -5.49
C GLY A 111 7.78 -10.49 -5.00
N ALA A 112 6.94 -11.43 -5.45
CA ALA A 112 7.01 -12.82 -4.98
C ALA A 112 8.32 -13.53 -5.39
N PRO A 113 8.81 -13.44 -6.64
CA PRO A 113 10.12 -13.98 -7.01
C PRO A 113 11.29 -13.37 -6.21
N LEU A 114 11.30 -12.05 -6.01
CA LEU A 114 12.37 -11.38 -5.27
C LEU A 114 12.40 -11.79 -3.80
N VAL A 115 11.23 -11.89 -3.14
CA VAL A 115 11.12 -12.41 -1.76
C VAL A 115 11.66 -13.83 -1.67
N GLY A 116 11.32 -14.70 -2.64
CA GLY A 116 11.79 -16.07 -2.69
C GLY A 116 13.32 -16.15 -2.81
N ILE A 117 13.90 -15.44 -3.78
CA ILE A 117 15.36 -15.39 -4.00
C ILE A 117 16.07 -14.83 -2.77
N MET A 118 15.54 -13.79 -2.14
CA MET A 118 16.17 -13.17 -0.97
C MET A 118 16.11 -14.09 0.25
N SER A 119 15.01 -14.83 0.43
CA SER A 119 14.87 -15.81 1.51
C SER A 119 15.83 -16.99 1.33
N GLU A 120 15.99 -17.48 0.10
CA GLU A 120 16.91 -18.59 -0.23
C GLU A 120 18.38 -18.16 -0.12
N LYS A 121 18.78 -17.07 -0.78
CA LYS A 121 20.20 -16.67 -0.90
C LYS A 121 20.75 -15.90 0.29
N VAL A 122 19.94 -15.09 0.97
CA VAL A 122 20.42 -14.22 2.07
C VAL A 122 20.19 -14.87 3.43
N PHE A 123 19.12 -15.64 3.59
CA PHE A 123 18.75 -16.24 4.87
C PHE A 123 18.91 -17.77 4.93
N GLY A 124 19.29 -18.41 3.82
CA GLY A 124 19.65 -19.83 3.78
C GLY A 124 18.46 -20.79 3.85
N PHE A 125 17.30 -20.38 3.35
CA PHE A 125 16.11 -21.25 3.26
C PHE A 125 16.34 -22.37 2.24
N ASP A 126 16.28 -23.64 2.65
CA ASP A 126 16.44 -24.78 1.73
C ASP A 126 15.07 -25.20 1.15
N ALA A 127 14.78 -24.75 -0.06
CA ALA A 127 13.53 -25.06 -0.75
C ALA A 127 13.36 -26.55 -1.12
N LYS A 128 14.39 -27.39 -0.92
CA LYS A 128 14.40 -28.81 -1.31
C LYS A 128 14.16 -29.80 -0.17
N GLY A 129 13.87 -29.35 1.04
CA GLY A 129 13.87 -30.16 2.27
C GLY A 129 13.03 -31.44 2.24
N ILE A 130 13.69 -32.59 2.03
CA ILE A 130 13.12 -33.94 2.20
C ILE A 130 13.08 -34.34 3.71
N ASP A 131 13.63 -33.54 4.64
CA ASP A 131 13.83 -33.96 6.05
C ASP A 131 13.52 -32.90 7.17
N ASN A 132 12.73 -31.86 6.88
CA ASN A 132 12.62 -30.65 7.73
C ASN A 132 11.47 -30.62 8.77
N ILE A 133 11.31 -31.65 9.62
CA ILE A 133 10.37 -31.56 10.76
C ILE A 133 11.01 -30.85 11.97
N LYS A 134 12.35 -30.83 12.06
CA LYS A 134 13.08 -30.35 13.25
C LYS A 134 13.62 -28.91 13.16
N ASP A 135 13.74 -28.32 11.97
CA ASP A 135 14.35 -26.97 11.75
C ASP A 135 13.34 -25.91 11.24
N SER A 136 12.05 -26.25 11.21
CA SER A 136 10.95 -25.39 10.69
C SER A 136 10.89 -23.99 11.33
N GLY A 137 11.35 -23.84 12.58
CA GLY A 137 11.38 -22.55 13.27
C GLY A 137 12.42 -21.56 12.71
N ARG A 138 13.62 -22.03 12.33
CA ARG A 138 14.68 -21.18 11.76
C ARG A 138 14.34 -20.76 10.33
N GLU A 139 13.75 -21.67 9.56
CA GLU A 139 13.29 -21.41 8.19
C GLU A 139 12.14 -20.38 8.16
N ALA A 140 11.20 -20.47 9.10
CA ALA A 140 10.13 -19.49 9.25
C ALA A 140 10.65 -18.10 9.65
N GLU A 141 11.69 -18.04 10.49
CA GLU A 141 12.32 -16.77 10.86
C GLU A 141 13.10 -16.14 9.70
N ALA A 142 13.84 -16.96 8.93
CA ALA A 142 14.54 -16.57 7.71
C ALA A 142 13.57 -15.98 6.67
N LEU A 143 12.45 -16.67 6.42
CA LEU A 143 11.39 -16.23 5.52
C LEU A 143 10.72 -14.94 6.01
N SER A 144 10.42 -14.84 7.31
CA SER A 144 9.85 -13.62 7.92
C SER A 144 10.74 -12.39 7.70
N LYS A 145 12.07 -12.53 7.90
CA LYS A 145 13.04 -11.45 7.67
C LYS A 145 13.13 -11.06 6.20
N GLY A 146 13.08 -12.02 5.28
CA GLY A 146 13.04 -11.76 3.84
C GLY A 146 11.80 -10.97 3.42
N ILE A 147 10.63 -11.39 3.89
CA ILE A 147 9.35 -10.69 3.68
C ILE A 147 9.39 -9.28 4.28
N MET A 148 9.99 -9.11 5.46
CA MET A 148 10.07 -7.81 6.15
C MET A 148 10.82 -6.78 5.32
N TRP A 149 12.01 -7.13 4.80
CA TRP A 149 12.80 -6.22 3.98
C TRP A 149 12.09 -5.87 2.67
N MET A 150 11.46 -6.86 2.03
CA MET A 150 10.70 -6.65 0.80
C MET A 150 9.40 -5.89 1.00
N MET A 151 8.86 -5.82 2.23
CA MET A 151 7.68 -5.02 2.56
C MET A 151 8.05 -3.60 3.03
N ALA A 152 9.11 -3.47 3.83
CA ALA A 152 9.55 -2.19 4.38
C ALA A 152 10.07 -1.23 3.30
N VAL A 153 10.83 -1.73 2.33
CA VAL A 153 11.39 -0.91 1.25
C VAL A 153 10.28 -0.26 0.39
N PRO A 154 9.27 -1.00 -0.11
CA PRO A 154 8.13 -0.39 -0.80
C PRO A 154 7.34 0.58 0.06
N PHE A 155 7.08 0.29 1.35
CA PHE A 155 6.35 1.22 2.21
C PHE A 155 7.08 2.55 2.40
N VAL A 156 8.40 2.49 2.61
CA VAL A 156 9.24 3.69 2.74
C VAL A 156 9.30 4.45 1.41
N LEU A 157 9.48 3.76 0.29
CA LEU A 157 9.46 4.39 -1.05
C LEU A 157 8.10 5.03 -1.34
N CYS A 158 6.99 4.36 -1.05
CA CYS A 158 5.64 4.92 -1.20
C CYS A 158 5.48 6.17 -0.33
N GLY A 159 5.85 6.12 0.95
CA GLY A 159 5.80 7.30 1.84
C GLY A 159 6.65 8.47 1.33
N LEU A 160 7.86 8.17 0.83
CA LEU A 160 8.76 9.15 0.22
C LEU A 160 8.20 9.73 -1.08
N CYS A 161 7.47 8.95 -1.90
CA CYS A 161 6.82 9.42 -3.12
C CYS A 161 5.55 10.25 -2.83
N TYR A 162 4.78 9.90 -1.80
CA TYR A 162 3.59 10.67 -1.40
C TYR A 162 3.94 12.06 -0.83
N THR A 163 5.13 12.21 -0.25
CA THR A 163 5.59 13.47 0.36
C THR A 163 5.77 14.63 -0.65
N PRO A 164 6.49 14.48 -1.78
CA PRO A 164 6.59 15.50 -2.82
C PRO A 164 5.29 15.62 -3.64
N LEU A 165 4.53 14.53 -3.81
CA LEU A 165 3.21 14.58 -4.47
C LEU A 165 2.25 15.52 -3.74
N HIS A 166 2.30 15.57 -2.40
CA HIS A 166 1.54 16.54 -1.60
C HIS A 166 1.90 17.99 -1.93
N TYR A 167 3.19 18.28 -2.16
CA TYR A 167 3.63 19.62 -2.51
C TYR A 167 3.26 20.00 -3.95
N LEU A 168 3.42 19.06 -4.89
CA LEU A 168 3.07 19.25 -6.30
C LEU A 168 1.55 19.42 -6.49
N PHE A 169 0.74 18.57 -5.86
CA PHE A 169 -0.73 18.67 -5.96
C PHE A 169 -1.26 19.98 -5.36
N ARG A 170 -0.65 20.47 -4.26
CA ARG A 170 -0.96 21.80 -3.73
C ARG A 170 -0.57 22.93 -4.69
N LYS A 171 0.45 22.75 -5.51
CA LYS A 171 0.93 23.75 -6.47
C LYS A 171 0.07 23.75 -7.74
N ASP A 172 -0.24 22.59 -8.32
CA ASP A 172 -1.06 22.47 -9.53
C ASP A 172 -2.51 22.93 -9.30
N ARG A 173 -3.10 22.58 -8.14
CA ARG A 173 -4.45 23.04 -7.81
C ARG A 173 -4.54 24.56 -7.57
N LYS A 174 -3.42 25.21 -7.19
CA LYS A 174 -3.36 26.68 -7.12
C LYS A 174 -3.30 27.29 -8.52
N ILE A 175 -2.60 26.65 -9.46
CA ILE A 175 -2.48 27.09 -10.85
C ILE A 175 -3.85 27.00 -11.55
N ASP A 176 -4.57 25.89 -11.39
CA ASP A 176 -5.87 25.65 -12.02
C ASP A 176 -7.03 26.50 -11.45
N ARG A 177 -6.84 27.10 -10.26
CA ARG A 177 -7.74 28.12 -9.69
C ARG A 177 -7.45 29.53 -10.19
N THR A 178 -6.36 29.74 -10.93
CA THR A 178 -6.07 31.01 -11.62
C THR A 178 -6.74 30.93 -13.00
N PRO A 179 -7.71 31.82 -13.33
CA PRO A 179 -8.64 31.64 -14.45
C PRO A 179 -8.04 31.68 -15.86
N SER A 180 -6.71 31.71 -16.03
CA SER A 180 -6.05 31.78 -17.35
C SER A 180 -5.98 30.43 -18.09
N SER A 181 -6.11 29.28 -17.41
CA SER A 181 -5.90 27.97 -18.03
C SER A 181 -7.17 27.37 -18.65
N ARG A 182 -8.36 27.78 -18.18
CA ARG A 182 -9.64 27.33 -18.77
C ARG A 182 -9.95 27.96 -20.12
N GLU A 183 -9.32 29.09 -20.48
CA GLU A 183 -9.51 29.72 -21.79
C GLU A 183 -8.64 29.07 -22.88
N ALA A 184 -7.60 28.31 -22.54
CA ALA A 184 -6.71 27.69 -23.54
C ALA A 184 -7.17 26.29 -24.02
N GLU A 185 -8.09 25.63 -23.30
CA GLU A 185 -8.65 24.33 -23.71
C GLU A 185 -9.97 24.44 -24.49
N ILE A 186 -10.54 25.65 -24.60
CA ILE A 186 -11.81 25.92 -25.30
C ILE A 186 -11.58 26.69 -26.62
N ILE A 187 -10.32 26.88 -27.05
CA ILE A 187 -9.97 27.49 -28.34
C ILE A 187 -9.36 26.44 -29.26
#